data_AF-A0A7V0J5P0-F1
#
_entry.id   AF-A0A7V0J5P0-F1
#
_cell.length_a   1.000
_cell.length_b   1.000
_cell.length_c   1.000
_cell.angle_alpha   90.00
_cell.angle_beta   90.00
_cell.angle_gamma   90.00
#
_symmetry.space_group_name_H-M   'P 1'
#
loop_
_entity.id
_entity.type
_entity.pdbx_description
1 polymer ?
#
loop_
_entity_poly.entity_id
_entity_poly.type
_entity_poly.pdbx_seq_one_letter_code
_entity_poly.pdbx_strand_id
1 'polypeptide(L)' 'MTLRHGDRHGASVRSRRFPLRKVEGAADPPKVLAIGPDPAGNLLEIIWLELADDVQLVIHAMPLRPTFYDLLPQPREDTP' A
#
# COMPACT_ATOMS: atom_id res chain seq x y z
N MET A 1 -1.21 -27.31 10.41
CA MET A 1 -2.41 -26.47 10.56
C MET A 1 -1.94 -25.02 10.57
N THR A 2 -2.25 -24.30 9.49
CA THR A 2 -1.63 -23.02 9.11
C THR A 2 -2.15 -21.88 10.00
N LEU A 3 -1.26 -21.29 10.81
CA LEU A 3 -1.49 -19.98 11.42
C LEU A 3 -1.43 -18.92 10.30
N ARG A 4 -2.55 -18.27 9.99
CA ARG A 4 -2.58 -16.98 9.27
C ARG A 4 -3.52 -16.04 10.01
N HIS A 5 -3.04 -15.50 11.13
CA HIS A 5 -3.65 -14.34 11.76
C HIS A 5 -2.59 -13.57 12.54
N GLY A 6 -2.51 -12.26 12.28
CA GLY A 6 -1.71 -11.33 13.06
C GLY A 6 -0.39 -10.98 12.42
N ASP A 7 -0.43 -10.22 11.32
CA ASP A 7 0.66 -9.27 11.10
C ASP A 7 0.51 -8.18 12.17
N ARG A 8 1.44 -8.21 13.11
CA ARG A 8 1.38 -7.54 14.40
C ARG A 8 1.97 -6.15 14.30
N HIS A 9 1.56 -5.33 13.34
CA HIS A 9 1.86 -3.90 13.32
C HIS A 9 0.72 -3.17 12.61
N GLY A 10 -0.01 -2.35 13.36
CA GLY A 10 -0.94 -1.39 12.78
C GLY A 10 -0.16 -0.46 11.87
N ALA A 11 -0.14 -0.77 10.57
CA ALA A 11 0.42 0.09 9.55
C ALA A 11 -0.44 1.35 9.52
N SER A 12 -0.03 2.37 10.28
CA SER A 12 -0.70 3.66 10.27
C SER A 12 -0.41 4.33 8.93
N VAL A 13 -1.38 4.26 8.02
CA VAL A 13 -1.31 4.82 6.67
C VAL A 13 -1.39 6.34 6.69
N ARG A 14 -2.11 6.92 7.68
CA ARG A 14 -2.38 8.36 7.78
C ARG A 14 -1.14 9.25 7.74
N SER A 15 -0.02 8.82 8.32
CA SER A 15 1.20 9.64 8.43
C SER A 15 2.27 9.28 7.39
N ARG A 16 1.98 8.34 6.46
CA ARG A 16 2.93 7.93 5.44
C ARG A 16 2.60 8.50 4.09
N ARG A 17 3.61 9.09 3.46
CA ARG A 17 3.55 9.52 2.07
C ARG A 17 3.89 8.33 1.19
N PHE A 18 2.86 7.74 0.58
CA PHE A 18 3.06 6.75 -0.46
C PHE A 18 3.28 7.46 -1.80
N PRO A 19 4.38 7.18 -2.52
CA PRO A 19 4.63 7.78 -3.82
C PRO A 19 3.56 7.39 -4.85
N LEU A 20 2.96 6.21 -4.70
CA LEU A 20 1.87 5.75 -5.54
C LEU A 20 0.67 5.40 -4.68
N ARG A 21 -0.47 6.00 -5.03
CA ARG A 21 -1.78 5.70 -4.46
C ARG A 21 -2.79 5.65 -5.59
N LYS A 22 -3.50 4.54 -5.70
CA LYS A 22 -4.61 4.35 -6.63
C LYS A 22 -5.86 4.03 -5.84
N VAL A 23 -6.91 4.82 -6.05
CA VAL A 23 -8.22 4.62 -5.43
C VAL A 23 -9.13 3.92 -6.43
N GLU A 24 -9.76 2.85 -6.00
CA GLU A 24 -10.78 2.13 -6.75
C GLU A 24 -12.17 2.54 -6.22
N GLY A 25 -12.75 3.57 -6.83
CA GLY A 25 -14.03 4.15 -6.40
C GLY A 25 -15.26 3.32 -6.75
N ALA A 26 -15.11 2.22 -7.51
CA ALA A 26 -16.20 1.29 -7.81
C ALA A 26 -16.41 0.25 -6.70
N ALA A 27 -15.48 0.14 -5.73
CA ALA A 27 -15.64 -0.72 -4.58
C ALA A 27 -16.45 -0.01 -3.48
N ASP A 28 -17.36 -0.73 -2.84
CA ASP A 28 -18.08 -0.29 -1.64
C ASP A 28 -17.75 -1.24 -0.48
N PRO A 29 -16.93 -0.83 0.51
CA PRO A 29 -16.30 0.49 0.65
C PRO A 29 -15.11 0.72 -0.31
N PRO A 30 -14.75 2.00 -0.61
CA PRO A 30 -13.64 2.34 -1.50
C PRO A 30 -12.34 1.65 -1.09
N LYS A 31 -11.70 1.00 -2.07
CA LYS A 31 -10.41 0.34 -1.89
C LYS A 31 -9.30 1.26 -2.34
N VAL A 32 -8.24 1.31 -1.55
CA VAL A 32 -7.03 2.05 -1.90
C VAL A 32 -5.86 1.09 -1.94
N LEU A 33 -5.20 1.06 -3.10
CA LEU A 33 -3.90 0.44 -3.28
C LEU A 33 -2.83 1.53 -3.13
N ALA A 34 -1.85 1.30 -2.27
CA ALA A 34 -0.65 2.11 -2.26
C ALA A 34 0.62 1.28 -2.28
N ILE A 35 1.64 1.85 -2.91
CA ILE A 35 2.95 1.26 -3.03
C ILE A 35 3.95 2.27 -2.49
N GLY A 36 4.83 1.82 -1.59
CA GLY A 36 5.86 2.68 -1.04
C GLY A 36 6.85 1.94 -0.15
N PRO A 37 7.98 2.59 0.17
CA PRO A 37 9.00 1.99 1.01
C PRO A 37 8.55 1.89 2.48
N ASP A 38 9.00 0.83 3.15
CA ASP A 38 9.01 0.71 4.60
C ASP A 38 10.23 1.45 5.22
N PRO A 39 10.34 1.55 6.57
CA PRO A 39 11.46 2.23 7.21
C PRO A 39 12.80 1.53 6.98
N ALA A 40 12.79 0.27 6.54
CA ALA A 40 13.97 -0.48 6.14
C ALA A 40 14.28 -0.34 4.63
N GLY A 41 13.47 0.42 3.87
CA GLY A 41 13.63 0.64 2.43
C GLY A 41 13.00 -0.42 1.53
N ASN A 42 12.28 -1.41 2.09
CA ASN A 42 11.60 -2.42 1.29
C ASN A 42 10.31 -1.86 0.70
N LEU A 43 10.08 -2.08 -0.59
CA LEU A 43 8.82 -1.70 -1.21
C LEU A 43 7.70 -2.63 -0.72
N LEU A 44 6.63 -2.02 -0.21
CA LEU A 44 5.44 -2.71 0.24
C LEU A 44 4.26 -2.38 -0.67
N GLU A 45 3.43 -3.40 -0.88
CA GLU A 45 2.07 -3.31 -1.40
C GLU A 45 1.11 -3.27 -0.20
N ILE A 46 0.36 -2.17 -0.06
CA ILE A 46 -0.60 -1.99 1.02
C ILE A 46 -1.98 -1.72 0.44
N ILE A 47 -2.98 -2.46 0.89
CA ILE A 47 -4.39 -2.24 0.54
C ILE A 47 -5.18 -1.94 1.81
N TRP A 48 -5.92 -0.85 1.78
CA TRP A 48 -6.87 -0.51 2.83
C TRP A 48 -8.23 -0.10 2.28
N LEU A 49 -9.22 -0.14 3.16
CA LEU A 49 -10.56 0.36 2.91
C LEU A 49 -10.72 1.72 3.56
N GLU A 50 -11.36 2.65 2.86
CA GLU A 50 -11.84 3.91 3.43
C GLU A 50 -13.29 3.67 3.90
N LEU A 51 -13.45 3.52 5.21
CA LEU A 51 -14.74 3.34 5.86
C LEU A 51 -15.34 4.71 6.21
N ALA A 52 -16.59 4.70 6.69
CA ALA A 52 -17.20 5.88 7.29
C ALA A 52 -16.34 6.46 8.43
N ASP A 53 -16.51 7.75 8.71
CA ASP A 53 -15.81 8.48 9.78
C ASP A 53 -14.28 8.54 9.60
N ASP A 54 -13.81 8.59 8.36
CA ASP A 54 -12.37 8.65 7.99
C ASP A 54 -11.53 7.49 8.55
N VAL A 55 -12.19 6.37 8.87
CA VAL A 55 -11.52 5.17 9.38
C VAL A 55 -10.86 4.44 8.22
N GLN A 56 -9.55 4.23 8.31
CA GLN A 56 -8.77 3.47 7.33
C GLN A 56 -8.48 2.09 7.89
N LEU A 57 -9.00 1.05 7.23
CA LEU A 57 -8.77 -0.34 7.63
C LEU A 57 -7.79 -1.02 6.67
N VAL A 58 -6.57 -1.27 7.12
CA VAL A 58 -5.59 -2.05 6.36
C VAL A 58 -6.00 -3.51 6.36
N ILE A 59 -6.26 -4.05 5.17
CA ILE A 59 -6.67 -5.45 4.97
C ILE A 59 -5.56 -6.28 4.34
N HIS A 60 -4.51 -5.63 3.82
CA HIS A 60 -3.38 -6.28 3.17
C HIS A 60 -2.12 -5.43 3.30
N ALA A 61 -1.02 -6.05 3.71
CA ALA A 61 0.32 -5.45 3.67
C ALA A 61 1.32 -6.57 3.41
N MET A 62 2.03 -6.51 2.27
CA MET A 62 3.02 -7.51 1.88
C MET A 62 4.17 -6.84 1.11
N PRO A 63 5.33 -7.51 0.95
CA PRO A 63 6.35 -7.09 0.00
C PRO A 63 5.75 -6.89 -1.40
N LEU A 64 6.20 -5.83 -2.09
CA LEU A 64 5.70 -5.47 -3.41
C LEU A 64 5.90 -6.62 -4.39
N ARG A 65 4.79 -7.06 -5.00
CA ARG A 65 4.84 -8.12 -6.01
C ARG A 65 5.40 -7.57 -7.33
N PRO A 66 6.17 -8.38 -8.10
CA PRO A 66 6.75 -7.93 -9.37
C PRO A 66 5.75 -7.37 -10.38
N THR A 67 4.49 -7.84 -10.36
CA THR A 67 3.40 -7.33 -11.21
C THR A 67 3.14 -5.83 -11.05
N PHE A 68 3.49 -5.25 -9.91
CA PHE A 68 3.31 -3.84 -9.63
C PHE A 68 4.56 -3.00 -9.88
N TYR A 69 5.67 -3.60 -10.32
CA TYR A 69 6.90 -2.88 -10.62
C TYR A 69 6.70 -1.92 -11.81
N ASP A 70 5.82 -2.26 -12.74
CA ASP A 70 5.45 -1.41 -13.88
C ASP A 70 4.75 -0.11 -13.45
N LEU A 71 4.18 -0.08 -12.24
CA LEU A 71 3.57 1.13 -11.67
C LEU A 71 4.60 2.02 -10.99
N LEU A 72 5.79 1.51 -10.69
CA LEU A 72 6.86 2.32 -10.09
C LEU A 72 7.26 3.42 -11.07
N PRO A 73 7.45 4.66 -10.58
CA PRO A 73 8.07 5.67 -11.42
C PRO A 73 9.41 5.13 -11.89
N GLN A 74 9.61 5.08 -13.20
CA GLN A 74 10.92 4.77 -13.76
C GLN A 74 11.91 5.73 -13.10
N PRO A 75 13.10 5.26 -12.66
CA PRO A 75 14.13 6.19 -12.24
C PRO A 75 14.25 7.21 -13.36
N ARG A 76 14.04 8.49 -13.05
CA ARG A 76 14.36 9.55 -14.02
C ARG A 76 15.81 9.30 -14.36
N GLU A 77 16.04 8.86 -15.60
CA GLU A 77 17.34 8.97 -16.20
C GLU A 77 17.53 10.48 -16.37
N ASP A 78 18.05 11.13 -15.31
CA ASP A 78 18.59 12.47 -15.40
C ASP A 78 19.77 12.36 -16.37
N THR A 79 19.48 12.48 -17.66
CA THR A 79 20.50 12.60 -18.70
C THR A 79 21.27 13.90 -18.42
N PRO A 80 22.61 13.83 -18.29
CA PRO A 80 23.45 14.98 -17.93
C PRO A 80 23.41 16.12 -18.95
#